data_AF-A0A2T4LPV4-F1
#
_entry.id   AF-A0A2T4LPV4-F1
#
_cell.length_a   1.000
_cell.length_b   1.000
_cell.length_c   1.000
_cell.angle_alpha   90.00
_cell.angle_beta   90.00
_cell.angle_gamma   90.00
#
_symmetry.space_group_name_H-M   'P 1'
#
loop_
_entity.id
_entity.type
_entity.pdbx_description
1 polymer ?
#
loop_
_entity_poly.entity_id
_entity_poly.type
_entity_poly.pdbx_seq_one_letter_code
_entity_poly.pdbx_strand_id
1 'polypeptide(L)'
;MFSEKAEKYKKYKTLASIFINISIIALVFLLGFFLIFDWLFLDYFANFFKGLFILGLVFELIPDFLEKNKNTMIWGTIFILFMIFVFFIF
;
A
#
# COMPACT_ATOMS: atom_id res chain seq x y z
N MET A 1 1.49 -24.19 -11.92
CA MET A 1 0.41 -23.18 -11.84
C MET A 1 0.82 -21.91 -11.09
N PHE A 2 1.38 -21.97 -9.87
CA PHE A 2 1.88 -20.77 -9.15
C PHE A 2 3.04 -20.03 -9.87
N SER A 3 3.90 -20.76 -10.61
CA SER A 3 5.05 -20.22 -11.34
C SER A 3 4.65 -19.29 -12.51
N GLU A 4 3.71 -19.71 -13.36
CA GLU A 4 3.25 -18.89 -14.50
C GLU A 4 2.53 -17.61 -14.03
N LYS A 5 1.74 -17.72 -12.96
CA LYS A 5 1.02 -16.58 -12.37
C LYS A 5 2.00 -15.57 -11.77
N ALA A 6 3.02 -16.04 -11.05
CA ALA A 6 4.06 -15.20 -10.49
C ALA A 6 4.89 -14.48 -11.57
N GLU A 7 5.12 -15.11 -12.72
CA GLU A 7 5.86 -14.52 -13.83
C GLU A 7 5.01 -13.52 -14.63
N LYS A 8 3.75 -13.86 -14.94
CA LYS A 8 2.82 -13.01 -15.69
C LYS A 8 2.50 -11.70 -14.99
N TYR A 9 2.36 -11.72 -13.67
CA TYR A 9 2.03 -10.55 -12.86
C TYR A 9 3.21 -10.03 -12.02
N LYS A 10 4.43 -10.48 -12.33
CA LYS A 10 5.65 -10.11 -11.61
C LYS A 10 5.80 -8.60 -11.47
N LYS A 11 5.53 -7.84 -12.54
CA LYS A 11 5.64 -6.37 -12.54
C LYS A 11 4.72 -5.71 -11.52
N TYR A 12 3.47 -6.16 -11.42
CA TYR A 12 2.51 -5.64 -10.45
C TYR A 12 2.95 -5.95 -9.02
N LYS A 13 3.38 -7.19 -8.77
CA LYS A 13 3.86 -7.60 -7.44
C LYS A 13 5.15 -6.88 -7.03
N THR A 14 6.06 -6.66 -7.98
CA THR A 14 7.28 -5.86 -7.75
C THR A 14 6.94 -4.42 -7.44
N LEU A 15 6.07 -3.78 -8.23
CA LEU A 15 5.64 -2.40 -7.98
C LEU A 15 4.92 -2.26 -6.63
N ALA A 16 3.97 -3.15 -6.34
CA ALA A 16 3.28 -3.20 -5.06
C ALA A 16 4.27 -3.29 -3.89
N SER A 17 5.22 -4.23 -3.96
CA SER A 17 6.24 -4.40 -2.92
C SER A 17 7.13 -3.17 -2.76
N ILE A 18 7.54 -2.52 -3.86
CA ILE A 18 8.33 -1.28 -3.81
C ILE A 18 7.51 -0.17 -3.13
N PHE A 19 6.27 0.06 -3.55
CA PHE A 19 5.42 1.09 -2.98
C PHE A 19 5.14 0.86 -1.50
N ILE A 20 4.81 -0.37 -1.11
CA ILE A 20 4.55 -0.73 0.29
C ILE A 20 5.81 -0.55 1.13
N ASN A 21 6.95 -1.12 0.71
CA ASN A 21 8.19 -1.07 1.48
C ASN A 21 8.70 0.36 1.64
N ILE A 22 8.72 1.15 0.56
CA ILE A 22 9.12 2.56 0.62
C ILE A 22 8.20 3.33 1.55
N SER A 23 6.88 3.11 1.46
CA SER A 23 5.92 3.81 2.32
C SER A 23 6.10 3.48 3.79
N ILE A 24 6.29 2.20 4.14
CA ILE A 24 6.55 1.78 5.52
C ILE A 24 7.85 2.40 6.03
N ILE A 25 8.93 2.29 5.27
CA ILE A 25 10.23 2.84 5.66
C ILE A 25 10.12 4.35 5.87
N ALA A 26 9.49 5.07 4.93
CA ALA A 26 9.31 6.50 5.03
C ALA A 26 8.44 6.91 6.22
N LEU A 27 7.35 6.20 6.49
CA LEU A 27 6.50 6.46 7.66
C LEU A 27 7.26 6.25 8.98
N VAL A 28 8.12 5.22 9.06
CA VAL A 28 8.99 5.01 10.23
C VAL A 28 10.00 6.14 10.38
N PHE A 29 10.62 6.60 9.30
CA PHE A 29 11.53 7.75 9.36
C PHE A 29 10.82 9.04 9.75
N LEU A 30 9.57 9.24 9.31
CA LEU A 30 8.75 10.39 9.69
C LEU A 30 8.52 10.47 11.19
N LEU A 31 8.33 9.32 11.86
CA LEU A 31 8.22 9.27 13.32
C LEU A 31 9.50 9.79 14.01
N GLY A 32 10.67 9.58 13.42
CA GLY A 32 11.93 10.15 13.91
C GLY A 32 12.04 11.66 13.66
N PHE A 33 11.63 12.12 12.47
CA PHE A 33 11.62 13.55 12.14
C PHE A 33 10.60 14.36 12.93
N PHE A 34 9.57 13.71 13.48
CA PHE A 34 8.61 14.30 14.39
C PHE A 34 9.25 14.97 15.62
N LEU A 35 10.46 14.57 16.00
CA LEU A 35 11.20 15.17 17.11
C LEU A 35 11.93 16.47 16.74
N ILE A 36 12.06 16.79 15.45
CA ILE A 36 12.95 17.84 14.93
C ILE A 36 12.20 18.89 14.10
N PHE A 37 11.14 18.49 13.39
CA PHE A 37 10.38 19.35 12.48
C PHE A 37 8.97 19.68 12.97
N ASP A 38 8.42 20.77 12.44
CA ASP A 38 7.06 21.21 12.74
C ASP A 38 6.00 20.23 12.24
N TRP A 39 4.94 20.08 13.03
CA TRP A 39 3.92 19.04 12.85
C TRP A 39 3.20 19.14 11.51
N LEU A 40 2.87 20.38 11.10
CA LEU A 40 2.13 20.65 9.86
C LEU A 40 2.88 20.19 8.60
N PHE A 41 4.20 20.34 8.56
CA PHE A 41 4.99 19.91 7.41
C PHE A 41 5.04 18.38 7.31
N LEU A 42 5.17 17.71 8.46
CA LEU A 42 5.23 16.25 8.54
C LEU A 42 3.90 15.59 8.18
N ASP A 43 2.77 16.22 8.51
CA ASP A 43 1.44 15.70 8.16
C ASP A 43 1.24 15.57 6.64
N TYR A 44 1.76 16.51 5.84
CA TYR A 44 1.70 16.40 4.38
C TYR A 44 2.45 15.18 3.86
N PHE A 45 3.65 14.92 4.36
CA PHE A 45 4.43 13.75 3.98
C PHE A 45 3.79 12.46 4.50
N ALA A 46 3.29 12.45 5.74
CA ALA A 46 2.59 11.31 6.30
C ALA A 46 1.39 10.92 5.43
N ASN A 47 0.56 11.88 5.04
CA ASN A 47 -0.59 11.65 4.15
C ASN A 47 -0.17 11.18 2.75
N PHE A 48 0.91 11.73 2.20
CA PHE A 48 1.46 11.27 0.93
C PHE A 48 1.91 9.81 0.98
N PHE A 49 2.66 9.41 2.01
CA PHE A 49 3.12 8.03 2.17
C PHE A 49 1.99 7.05 2.52
N LYS A 50 0.99 7.48 3.30
CA LYS A 50 -0.25 6.71 3.49
C LYS A 50 -0.95 6.46 2.15
N GLY A 51 -1.02 7.46 1.28
CA GLY A 51 -1.56 7.33 -0.08
C GLY A 51 -0.75 6.35 -0.96
N LEU A 52 0.58 6.44 -0.94
CA LEU A 52 1.46 5.50 -1.65
C LEU A 52 1.30 4.06 -1.15
N PHE A 53 1.11 3.87 0.15
CA PHE A 53 0.86 2.55 0.73
C PHE A 53 -0.44 1.95 0.18
N ILE A 54 -1.53 2.72 0.18
CA ILE A 54 -2.81 2.29 -0.39
C ILE A 54 -2.67 1.95 -1.88
N LEU A 55 -1.95 2.77 -2.65
CA LEU A 55 -1.64 2.47 -4.05
C LEU A 55 -0.90 1.14 -4.22
N GLY A 56 0.08 0.87 -3.33
CA GLY A 56 0.80 -0.40 -3.30
C GLY A 56 -0.14 -1.60 -3.11
N LEU A 57 -1.09 -1.50 -2.17
CA LEU A 57 -2.11 -2.54 -1.95
C LEU A 57 -3.05 -2.71 -3.16
N VAL A 58 -3.41 -1.62 -3.83
CA VAL A 58 -4.20 -1.69 -5.06
C VAL A 58 -3.44 -2.45 -6.15
N PHE A 59 -2.15 -2.14 -6.35
CA PHE A 59 -1.29 -2.88 -7.30
C PHE A 59 -1.17 -4.36 -6.95
N GLU A 60 -1.18 -4.71 -5.66
CA GLU A 60 -1.17 -6.09 -5.20
C GLU A 60 -2.48 -6.82 -5.55
N LEU A 61 -3.62 -6.12 -5.58
CA LEU A 61 -4.92 -6.70 -5.92
C LEU A 61 -5.18 -6.85 -7.43
N ILE A 62 -4.53 -6.04 -8.27
CA ILE A 62 -4.75 -6.05 -9.74
C ILE A 62 -4.66 -7.46 -10.36
N PRO A 63 -3.66 -8.30 -10.03
CA PRO A 63 -3.57 -9.67 -10.54
C PRO A 63 -4.81 -10.51 -10.22
N ASP A 64 -5.37 -10.38 -9.02
CA ASP A 64 -6.55 -11.14 -8.60
C ASP A 64 -7.83 -10.65 -9.28
N PHE A 65 -7.93 -9.35 -9.58
CA PHE A 65 -8.98 -8.80 -10.45
C PHE A 65 -8.88 -9.34 -11.87
N LEU A 66 -7.68 -9.37 -12.45
CA LEU A 66 -7.45 -9.86 -13.81
C LEU A 66 -7.76 -11.36 -13.95
N GLU A 67 -7.50 -12.14 -12.90
CA GLU A 67 -7.86 -13.55 -12.86
C GLU A 67 -9.30 -13.83 -12.41
N LYS A 68 -10.07 -12.78 -12.08
CA LYS A 68 -11.45 -12.88 -11.60
C LYS A 68 -11.58 -13.79 -10.37
N ASN A 69 -10.57 -13.80 -9.50
CA ASN A 69 -10.60 -14.55 -8.25
C ASN A 69 -11.47 -13.80 -7.22
N LYS A 70 -12.78 -14.08 -7.24
CA LYS A 70 -13.80 -13.35 -6.47
C LYS A 70 -13.50 -13.29 -4.97
N ASN A 71 -13.08 -14.40 -4.36
CA ASN A 71 -12.82 -14.42 -2.91
C ASN A 71 -11.67 -13.49 -2.53
N THR A 72 -10.51 -13.64 -3.17
CA THR A 72 -9.34 -12.80 -2.86
C THR A 72 -9.60 -11.34 -3.19
N MET A 73 -10.33 -11.05 -4.26
CA MET A 73 -10.71 -9.70 -4.66
C MET A 73 -11.62 -9.00 -3.62
N ILE A 74 -12.63 -9.70 -3.12
CA ILE A 74 -13.54 -9.16 -2.09
C ILE A 74 -12.76 -8.89 -0.80
N TRP A 75 -12.02 -9.89 -0.30
CA TRP A 75 -11.24 -9.74 0.93
C TRP A 75 -10.18 -8.64 0.83
N GLY A 76 -9.50 -8.56 -0.30
CA GLY A 76 -8.51 -7.52 -0.56
C GLY A 76 -9.11 -6.12 -0.63
N THR A 77 -10.30 -5.97 -1.22
CA THR A 77 -11.01 -4.69 -1.26
C THR A 77 -11.46 -4.26 0.13
N ILE A 78 -11.99 -5.18 0.94
CA ILE A 78 -12.34 -4.93 2.35
C ILE A 78 -11.10 -4.50 3.14
N PHE A 79 -9.97 -5.16 2.92
CA PHE A 79 -8.71 -4.81 3.58
C PHE A 79 -8.23 -3.40 3.22
N ILE A 80 -8.29 -3.01 1.95
CA ILE A 80 -7.93 -1.65 1.51
C ILE A 80 -8.86 -0.61 2.15
N LEU A 81 -10.18 -0.85 2.17
CA LEU A 81 -11.14 0.03 2.83
C LEU A 81 -10.85 0.18 4.33
N PHE A 82 -10.51 -0.91 5.00
CA PHE A 82 -10.13 -0.90 6.40
C PHE A 82 -8.84 -0.09 6.63
N MET A 83 -7.82 -0.26 5.79
CA MET A 83 -6.57 0.53 5.88
C MET A 83 -6.81 2.03 5.65
N ILE A 84 -7.69 2.39 4.72
CA ILE A 84 -8.07 3.81 4.51
C ILE A 84 -8.73 4.37 5.78
N PHE A 85 -9.65 3.61 6.39
CA PHE A 85 -10.28 4.01 7.65
C PHE A 85 -9.24 4.22 8.76
N VAL A 86 -8.32 3.27 8.94
CA VAL A 86 -7.28 3.34 9.97
C VAL A 86 -6.29 4.49 9.73
N PHE A 87 -5.99 4.84 8.48
CA PHE A 87 -4.97 5.86 8.19
C PHE A 87 -5.48 7.29 8.08
N PHE A 88 -6.75 7.48 7.71
CA PHE A 88 -7.28 8.81 7.42
C PHE A 88 -8.44 9.24 8.33
N ILE A 89 -9.02 8.31 9.10
CA ILE A 89 -10.14 8.62 10.00
C ILE A 89 -9.73 8.46 11.47
N PHE A 90 -8.99 7.39 11.79
CA PHE A 90 -8.40 7.17 13.12
C PHE A 90 -7.02 7.82 13.23
#